data_AF-A0A9E6ZYW9-F1
#
_entry.id   AF-A0A9E6ZYW9-F1
#
_cell.length_a   1.000
_cell.length_b   1.000
_cell.length_c   1.000
_cell.angle_alpha   90.00
_cell.angle_beta   90.00
_cell.angle_gamma   90.00
#
_symmetry.space_group_name_H-M   'P 1'
#
loop_
_entity.id
_entity.type
_entity.pdbx_description
1 polymer ?
#
loop_
_entity_poly.entity_id
_entity_poly.type
_entity_poly.pdbx_seq_one_letter_code
_entity_poly.pdbx_strand_id
1 'polypeptide(L)'
;MADSYDEPENDADDGYDAAFDQHRAALYDMLMEYADEHDLSDSFMAVLASDIGLSLRMVAYASETEKPSVGGLRLDLDRYARELGDSVRDAKKYAAEFIAEAKAAQEAEGEEDDEEGEEDGEGADDKAGRPS
;
A
#
# COMPACT_ATOMS: atom_id res chain seq x y z
N MET A 1 22.15 -40.88 23.82
CA MET A 1 21.51 -40.72 22.51
C MET A 1 20.63 -39.50 22.62
N ALA A 2 21.14 -38.36 22.13
CA ALA A 2 20.34 -37.15 21.98
C ALA A 2 19.67 -37.28 20.61
N ASP A 3 18.36 -37.48 20.61
CA ASP A 3 17.53 -37.38 19.42
C ASP A 3 17.35 -35.87 19.20
N SER A 4 18.19 -35.28 18.34
CA SER A 4 17.96 -33.94 17.85
C SER A 4 16.75 -34.00 16.94
N TYR A 5 15.66 -33.36 17.36
CA TYR A 5 14.56 -33.03 16.48
C TYR A 5 15.13 -32.19 15.33
N ASP A 6 15.27 -32.83 14.18
CA ASP A 6 15.43 -32.16 12.90
C ASP A 6 14.07 -31.51 12.60
N GLU A 7 13.88 -30.29 13.09
CA GLU A 7 12.78 -29.44 12.65
C GLU A 7 13.00 -29.21 11.15
N PRO A 8 12.06 -29.60 10.28
CA PRO A 8 12.19 -29.28 8.86
C PRO A 8 12.25 -27.76 8.72
N GLU A 9 13.39 -27.27 8.25
CA GLU A 9 13.72 -25.86 8.09
C GLU A 9 12.65 -25.11 7.28
N ASN A 10 12.43 -23.88 7.72
CA ASN A 10 11.43 -22.89 7.32
C ASN A 10 11.56 -22.37 5.86
N ASP A 11 12.22 -23.12 4.97
CA ASP A 11 12.58 -22.66 3.61
C ASP A 11 11.37 -22.54 2.67
N ALA A 12 10.26 -23.20 2.99
CA ALA A 12 9.02 -23.12 2.19
C ALA A 12 8.24 -21.81 2.42
N ASP A 13 8.44 -21.17 3.58
CA ASP A 13 7.74 -19.93 3.99
C ASP A 13 8.32 -18.72 3.25
N ASP A 14 9.65 -18.61 3.25
CA ASP A 14 10.38 -17.52 2.58
C ASP A 14 10.11 -17.46 1.06
N GLY A 15 9.94 -18.63 0.42
CA GLY A 15 9.63 -18.71 -1.01
C GLY A 15 8.20 -18.29 -1.35
N TYR A 16 7.25 -18.56 -0.46
CA TYR A 16 5.87 -18.13 -0.63
C TYR A 16 5.73 -16.61 -0.44
N ASP A 17 6.32 -16.08 0.62
CA ASP A 17 6.26 -14.65 0.94
C ASP A 17 6.92 -13.80 -0.15
N ALA A 18 8.09 -14.20 -0.65
CA ALA A 18 8.74 -13.52 -1.75
C ALA A 18 7.91 -13.53 -3.04
N ALA A 19 7.27 -14.66 -3.36
CA ALA A 19 6.37 -14.75 -4.51
C ALA A 19 5.11 -13.91 -4.31
N PHE A 20 4.56 -13.89 -3.09
CA PHE A 20 3.41 -13.08 -2.74
C PHE A 20 3.70 -11.59 -2.92
N ASP A 21 4.82 -11.10 -2.38
CA ASP A 21 5.23 -9.70 -2.49
C ASP A 21 5.50 -9.30 -3.95
N GLN A 22 6.17 -10.15 -4.71
CA GLN A 22 6.40 -9.93 -6.14
C GLN A 22 5.08 -9.77 -6.90
N HIS A 23 4.13 -10.68 -6.70
CA HIS A 23 2.84 -10.63 -7.37
C HIS A 23 1.95 -9.50 -6.87
N ARG A 24 2.01 -9.17 -5.58
CA ARG A 24 1.32 -8.02 -4.99
C ARG A 24 1.79 -6.72 -5.65
N ALA A 25 3.10 -6.53 -5.81
CA ALA A 25 3.65 -5.35 -6.47
C ALA A 25 3.18 -5.24 -7.93
N ALA A 26 3.29 -6.32 -8.71
CA ALA A 26 2.84 -6.32 -10.10
C ALA A 26 1.34 -6.02 -10.24
N LEU A 27 0.50 -6.59 -9.36
CA LEU A 27 -0.94 -6.32 -9.34
C LEU A 27 -1.25 -4.88 -8.92
N TYR A 28 -0.49 -4.33 -7.98
CA TYR A 28 -0.63 -2.93 -7.57
C TYR A 28 -0.36 -1.99 -8.76
N ASP A 29 0.76 -2.20 -9.47
CA ASP A 29 1.12 -1.39 -10.64
C ASP A 29 0.02 -1.42 -11.70
N MET A 30 -0.50 -2.63 -12.03
CA MET A 30 -1.62 -2.79 -12.96
C MET A 30 -2.90 -2.07 -12.50
N LEU A 31 -3.19 -2.09 -11.20
CA LEU A 31 -4.37 -1.40 -10.65
C LEU A 31 -4.21 0.12 -10.72
N MET A 32 -3.02 0.65 -10.42
CA MET A 32 -2.76 2.10 -10.48
C MET A 32 -2.77 2.59 -11.93
N GLU A 33 -2.17 1.86 -12.87
CA GLU A 33 -2.23 2.20 -14.30
C GLU A 33 -3.67 2.29 -14.81
N TYR A 34 -4.52 1.32 -14.44
CA TYR A 34 -5.94 1.36 -14.77
C TYR A 34 -6.67 2.53 -14.09
N ALA A 35 -6.31 2.85 -12.85
CA ALA A 35 -6.90 3.95 -12.11
C ALA A 35 -6.60 5.30 -12.78
N ASP A 36 -5.34 5.50 -13.18
CA ASP A 36 -4.87 6.70 -13.87
C ASP A 36 -5.53 6.85 -15.24
N GLU A 37 -5.62 5.76 -16.03
CA GLU A 37 -6.28 5.78 -17.35
C GLU A 37 -7.76 6.19 -17.25
N HIS A 38 -8.40 5.88 -16.13
CA HIS A 38 -9.84 6.08 -15.93
C HIS A 38 -10.20 7.17 -14.91
N ASP A 39 -9.24 7.95 -14.43
CA ASP A 39 -9.42 9.02 -13.43
C ASP A 39 -10.16 8.51 -12.16
N LEU A 40 -9.72 7.36 -11.65
CA LEU A 40 -10.30 6.70 -10.48
C LEU A 40 -9.46 6.97 -9.24
N SER A 41 -10.10 7.42 -8.16
CA SER A 41 -9.40 7.61 -6.88
C SER A 41 -8.92 6.29 -6.26
N ASP A 42 -7.82 6.33 -5.52
CA ASP A 42 -7.28 5.21 -4.73
C ASP A 42 -8.34 4.59 -3.82
N SER A 43 -9.21 5.42 -3.22
CA SER A 43 -10.28 4.96 -2.35
C SER A 43 -11.32 4.08 -3.07
N PHE A 44 -11.59 4.38 -4.34
CA PHE A 44 -12.46 3.57 -5.19
C PHE A 44 -11.77 2.26 -5.57
N MET A 45 -10.49 2.32 -5.94
CA MET A 45 -9.68 1.14 -6.27
C MET A 45 -9.53 0.18 -5.09
N ALA A 46 -9.39 0.69 -3.87
CA ALA A 46 -9.34 -0.12 -2.66
C ALA A 46 -10.63 -0.93 -2.45
N VAL A 47 -11.80 -0.32 -2.71
CA VAL A 47 -13.10 -1.01 -2.65
C VAL A 47 -13.19 -2.06 -3.76
N LEU A 48 -12.80 -1.71 -4.99
CA LEU A 48 -12.85 -2.62 -6.12
C LEU A 48 -11.95 -3.85 -5.93
N ALA A 49 -10.70 -3.65 -5.47
CA ALA A 49 -9.78 -4.73 -5.17
C ALA A 49 -10.32 -5.66 -4.07
N SER A 50 -10.99 -5.09 -3.05
CA SER A 50 -11.63 -5.87 -1.99
C SER A 50 -12.78 -6.75 -2.52
N ASP A 51 -13.61 -6.21 -3.42
CA ASP A 51 -14.71 -6.95 -4.05
C ASP A 51 -14.20 -8.09 -4.97
N ILE A 52 -13.14 -7.81 -5.73
CA ILE A 52 -12.45 -8.83 -6.55
C ILE A 52 -11.88 -9.93 -5.66
N GLY A 53 -11.22 -9.59 -4.55
CA GLY A 53 -10.68 -10.56 -3.60
C GLY A 53 -11.76 -11.49 -3.02
N LEU A 54 -12.92 -10.94 -2.63
CA LEU A 54 -14.07 -11.72 -2.18
C LEU A 54 -14.59 -12.67 -3.27
N SER A 55 -14.70 -12.17 -4.51
CA SER A 55 -15.12 -12.99 -5.66
C SER A 55 -14.16 -14.14 -5.93
N LEU A 56 -12.85 -13.87 -5.91
CA LEU A 56 -11.82 -14.90 -6.05
C LEU A 56 -11.90 -15.95 -4.93
N ARG A 57 -12.16 -15.53 -3.69
CA ARG A 57 -12.33 -16.46 -2.56
C ARG A 57 -13.54 -17.38 -2.76
N MET A 58 -14.66 -16.84 -3.23
CA MET A 58 -15.85 -17.63 -3.54
C MET A 58 -15.58 -18.65 -4.67
N VAL A 59 -14.83 -18.24 -5.70
CA VAL A 59 -14.43 -19.12 -6.81
C VAL A 59 -13.52 -20.24 -6.31
N ALA A 60 -12.48 -19.91 -5.52
CA ALA A 60 -11.56 -20.88 -4.96
C ALA A 60 -12.30 -21.94 -4.12
N TYR A 61 -13.21 -21.50 -3.24
CA TYR A 61 -14.05 -22.42 -2.47
C TYR A 61 -14.84 -23.38 -3.37
N ALA A 62 -15.46 -22.85 -4.43
CA ALA A 62 -16.27 -23.65 -5.35
C ALA A 62 -15.44 -24.63 -6.18
N SER A 63 -14.21 -24.27 -6.57
CA SER A 63 -13.33 -25.12 -7.39
C SER A 63 -12.58 -26.18 -6.59
N GLU A 64 -12.26 -25.90 -5.33
CA GLU A 64 -11.38 -26.76 -4.51
C GLU A 64 -12.17 -27.67 -3.56
N THR A 65 -13.44 -27.36 -3.29
CA THR A 65 -14.29 -28.18 -2.41
C THR A 65 -14.96 -29.30 -3.21
N GLU A 66 -14.78 -30.56 -2.79
CA GLU A 66 -15.38 -31.73 -3.47
C GLU A 66 -16.91 -31.66 -3.60
N LYS A 67 -17.59 -31.13 -2.56
CA LYS A 67 -19.05 -30.97 -2.52
C LYS A 67 -19.39 -29.57 -1.96
N PRO A 68 -19.30 -28.52 -2.78
CA PRO A 68 -19.51 -27.15 -2.31
C PRO A 68 -20.95 -26.98 -1.82
N SER A 69 -21.13 -26.22 -0.76
CA SER A 69 -22.45 -25.93 -0.20
C SER A 69 -22.54 -24.48 0.25
N VAL A 70 -23.75 -23.94 0.30
CA VAL A 70 -24.00 -22.57 0.79
C VAL A 70 -23.53 -22.41 2.24
N GLY A 71 -23.78 -23.41 3.10
CA GLY A 71 -23.35 -23.38 4.49
C GLY A 71 -21.83 -23.38 4.64
N GLY A 72 -21.14 -24.20 3.85
CA GLY A 72 -19.68 -24.25 3.85
C GLY A 72 -19.04 -22.95 3.32
N LEU A 73 -19.59 -22.38 2.24
CA LEU A 73 -19.10 -21.10 1.72
C LEU A 73 -19.25 -19.96 2.75
N ARG A 74 -20.36 -19.92 3.49
CA ARG A 74 -20.55 -18.92 4.55
C ARG A 74 -19.48 -19.03 5.64
N LEU A 75 -19.17 -20.25 6.09
CA LEU A 75 -18.12 -20.47 7.08
C LEU A 75 -16.73 -20.11 6.54
N ASP A 76 -16.49 -20.37 5.27
CA ASP A 76 -15.25 -19.99 4.60
C ASP A 76 -15.09 -18.45 4.53
N LEU A 77 -16.14 -17.75 4.12
CA LEU A 77 -16.17 -16.28 4.10
C LEU A 77 -16.04 -15.68 5.49
N ASP A 78 -16.65 -16.29 6.52
CA ASP A 78 -16.47 -15.86 7.92
C ASP A 78 -15.02 -16.01 8.39
N ARG A 79 -14.29 -17.03 7.89
CA ARG A 79 -12.87 -17.21 8.16
C ARG A 79 -12.05 -16.15 7.43
N TYR A 80 -12.28 -15.98 6.14
CA TYR A 80 -11.59 -14.98 5.33
C TYR A 80 -11.78 -13.56 5.89
N ALA A 81 -12.98 -13.21 6.37
CA ALA A 81 -13.25 -11.94 7.03
C ALA A 81 -12.42 -11.74 8.32
N ARG A 82 -12.13 -12.81 9.06
CA ARG A 82 -11.25 -12.73 10.24
C ARG A 82 -9.80 -12.52 9.83
N GLU A 83 -9.32 -13.21 8.81
CA GLU A 83 -7.96 -13.04 8.27
C GLU A 83 -7.74 -11.59 7.80
N LEU A 84 -8.68 -11.02 7.05
CA LEU A 84 -8.66 -9.59 6.68
C LEU A 84 -8.69 -8.67 7.91
N GLY A 85 -9.51 -9.03 8.91
CA GLY A 85 -9.57 -8.31 10.18
C GLY A 85 -8.23 -8.30 10.91
N ASP A 86 -7.44 -9.37 10.81
CA ASP A 86 -6.10 -9.48 11.38
C ASP A 86 -5.13 -8.54 10.67
N SER A 87 -5.12 -8.54 9.32
CA SER A 87 -4.33 -7.58 8.52
C SER A 87 -4.66 -6.12 8.85
N VAL A 88 -5.94 -5.79 9.03
CA VAL A 88 -6.37 -4.45 9.44
C VAL A 88 -5.87 -4.09 10.85
N ARG A 89 -5.89 -5.05 11.78
CA ARG A 89 -5.35 -4.81 13.13
C ARG A 89 -3.85 -4.58 13.10
N ASP A 90 -3.12 -5.28 12.24
CA ASP A 90 -1.68 -5.07 12.08
C ASP A 90 -1.38 -3.72 11.42
N ALA A 91 -2.07 -3.35 10.34
CA ALA A 91 -1.95 -2.02 9.74
C ALA A 91 -2.20 -0.89 10.75
N LYS A 92 -3.18 -1.05 11.65
CA LYS A 92 -3.45 -0.07 12.73
C LYS A 92 -2.30 0.09 13.71
N LYS A 93 -1.48 -0.94 13.94
CA LYS A 93 -0.30 -0.83 14.83
C LYS A 93 0.75 0.12 14.24
N TYR A 94 0.90 0.10 12.92
CA TYR A 94 1.90 0.90 12.18
C TYR A 94 1.35 2.23 11.64
N ALA A 95 0.07 2.54 11.86
CA ALA A 95 -0.58 3.71 11.28
C ALA A 95 0.09 5.05 11.66
N ALA A 96 0.63 5.15 12.87
CA ALA A 96 1.34 6.37 13.29
C ALA A 96 2.64 6.59 12.50
N GLU A 97 3.37 5.50 12.24
CA GLU A 97 4.64 5.50 11.50
C GLU A 97 4.37 5.82 10.02
N PHE A 98 3.37 5.17 9.44
CA PHE A 98 2.92 5.45 8.07
C PHE A 98 2.55 6.93 7.85
N ILE A 99 1.79 7.55 8.78
CA ILE A 99 1.42 8.97 8.66
C ILE A 99 2.65 9.88 8.82
N ALA A 100 3.63 9.51 9.66
CA ALA A 100 4.85 10.27 9.80
C ALA A 100 5.69 10.23 8.51
N GLU A 101 5.83 9.04 7.91
CA GLU A 101 6.54 8.85 6.64
C GLU A 101 5.85 9.61 5.48
N ALA A 102 4.52 9.51 5.37
CA ALA A 102 3.77 10.22 4.34
C ALA A 102 3.93 11.74 4.43
N LYS A 103 3.94 12.30 5.65
CA LYS A 103 4.19 13.73 5.86
C LYS A 103 5.61 14.13 5.48
N ALA A 104 6.61 13.33 5.87
CA ALA A 104 8.00 13.59 5.53
C ALA A 104 8.23 13.56 4.01
N ALA A 105 7.57 12.65 3.28
CA ALA A 105 7.61 12.62 1.82
C ALA A 105 7.00 13.89 1.20
N GLN A 106 5.86 14.36 1.70
CA GLN A 106 5.23 15.62 1.26
C GLN A 106 6.09 16.85 1.53
N GLU A 107 6.75 16.89 2.69
CA GLU A 107 7.68 17.98 3.04
C GLU A 107 8.91 17.99 2.12
N ALA A 108 9.47 16.82 1.81
CA ALA A 108 10.60 16.70 0.88
C ALA A 108 10.24 17.12 -0.56
N GLU A 109 9.04 16.81 -1.03
CA GLU A 109 8.55 17.25 -2.35
C GLU A 109 8.22 18.76 -2.38
N GLY A 110 7.83 19.35 -1.24
CA GLY A 110 7.52 20.78 -1.13
C GLY A 110 8.74 21.70 -1.03
N GLU A 111 9.90 21.19 -0.61
CA GLU A 111 11.14 21.97 -0.52
C GLU A 111 11.83 22.19 -1.89
N GLU A 112 11.46 21.45 -2.94
CA GLU A 112 12.02 21.62 -4.30
C GLU A 112 11.39 22.80 -5.10
N ASP A 113 10.28 23.39 -4.63
CA ASP A 113 9.54 24.45 -5.34
C ASP A 113 9.90 25.89 -4.86
N ASP A 114 10.69 26.03 -3.79
CA ASP A 114 11.05 27.32 -3.16
C ASP A 114 12.43 27.88 -3.60
N GLU A 115 13.21 27.18 -4.45
CA GLU A 115 14.56 27.62 -4.87
C GLU A 115 14.61 28.43 -6.20
N GLU A 116 13.51 28.69 -6.91
CA GLU A 116 13.49 29.52 -8.13
C GLU A 116 12.83 30.92 -7.93
N GLY A 117 13.02 31.53 -6.76
CA GLY A 117 12.34 32.77 -6.36
C GLY A 117 13.19 34.01 -6.06
N GLU A 118 14.51 33.98 -6.19
CA GLU A 118 15.37 35.15 -5.90
C GLU A 118 16.28 35.53 -7.09
N GLU A 119 15.69 36.06 -8.18
CA GLU A 119 16.44 36.91 -9.13
C GLU A 119 16.48 38.37 -8.62
N ASP A 120 17.65 38.72 -8.10
CA ASP A 120 18.34 40.02 -8.10
C ASP A 120 17.56 41.26 -8.58
N GLY A 121 17.10 42.07 -7.61
CA GLY A 121 16.80 43.48 -7.81
C GLY A 121 17.98 44.39 -7.43
N GLU A 122 19.03 44.41 -8.25
CA GLU A 122 20.17 45.33 -8.11
C GLU A 122 19.76 46.81 -8.27
N GLY A 123 20.04 47.59 -7.21
CA GLY A 123 20.64 48.93 -7.22
C GLY A 123 20.22 49.99 -8.26
N ALA A 124 19.56 51.05 -7.76
CA ALA A 124 19.77 52.40 -8.29
C ALA A 124 20.02 53.36 -7.11
N ASP A 125 21.30 53.61 -6.85
CA ASP A 125 21.82 54.74 -6.10
C ASP A 125 21.25 56.06 -6.65
N ASP A 126 20.63 56.88 -5.79
CA ASP A 126 20.54 58.32 -6.04
C ASP A 126 20.98 59.08 -4.79
N LYS A 127 22.28 59.43 -4.78
CA LYS A 127 22.82 60.49 -3.94
C LYS A 127 23.13 61.69 -4.82
N ALA A 128 22.46 62.82 -4.59
CA ALA A 128 23.11 64.11 -4.29
C ALA A 128 22.10 65.26 -4.09
N GLY A 129 22.27 66.03 -3.00
CA GLY A 129 21.92 67.46 -2.98
C GLY A 129 21.10 67.98 -1.79
N ARG A 130 21.75 68.21 -0.63
CA ARG A 130 21.30 69.14 0.44
C ARG A 130 21.29 70.61 -0.06
N PRO A 131 21.02 71.63 0.78
CA PRO A 131 19.81 71.97 1.56
C PRO A 131 19.40 73.46 1.32
N SER A 132 18.25 73.90 1.84
CA SER A 132 18.00 75.27 2.39
C SER A 132 16.66 75.26 3.12
#